data_AF-A0A6J7GDX8-F1
#
_entry.id   AF-A0A6J7GDX8-F1
#
_cell.length_a   1.000
_cell.length_b   1.000
_cell.length_c   1.000
_cell.angle_alpha   90.00
_cell.angle_beta   90.00
_cell.angle_gamma   90.00
#
_symmetry.space_group_name_H-M   'P 1'
#
loop_
_entity.id
_entity.type
_entity.pdbx_description
1 polymer ?
#
loop_
_entity_poly.entity_id
_entity_poly.type
_entity_poly.pdbx_seq_one_letter_code
_entity_poly.pdbx_strand_id
1 'polypeptide(L)'
;MSPRDDAELIFLHPGAQTADSVLERLLAFVDDAHRSIDLAVYDAHLADGRAQRLIATLDAAEARGVRVRAIYNEDAADRRHEATAPPSGPSLLPLLREAVPAKAIDGVPDLMHHKYVIRDRASVWTGSANWTDNSWDAQENVLVMLHNPPLADAFTRDFEQLWSREQVEGSGAFDDDVDPMQFAGAPVRARALFAPGRGRAISQLFASRIGQATTRVRVCSPVITSTPILATLAEVIDDERCDVRVVVDGPMMQRAIDQWRRDGRASWKVPLFERMERAGVVQRKPSSPFGAAGVRDYMHAKVLVADDFTLLGSYNCSHSGESNAENVVELRSAAFAAQCATFVDDVFSRYR
;
A
#
# COMPACT_ATOMS: atom_id res chain seq x y z
N MET A 1 16.88 16.04 25.02
CA MET A 1 16.20 14.88 24.42
C MET A 1 16.16 15.14 22.92
N SER A 2 16.62 14.22 22.07
CA SER A 2 16.33 14.37 20.64
C SER A 2 14.80 14.38 20.48
N PRO A 3 14.25 15.19 19.57
CA PRO A 3 12.84 15.05 19.24
C PRO A 3 12.57 13.58 18.90
N ARG A 4 11.49 13.02 19.46
CA ARG A 4 11.02 11.69 19.08
C ARG A 4 10.54 11.79 17.63
N ASP A 5 10.99 10.88 16.77
CA ASP A 5 10.50 10.85 15.40
C ASP A 5 9.00 10.50 15.41
N ASP A 6 8.24 11.23 14.60
CA ASP A 6 6.79 11.03 14.46
C ASP A 6 6.49 9.97 13.39
N ALA A 7 7.50 9.37 12.77
CA ALA A 7 7.33 8.30 11.80
C ALA A 7 8.41 7.22 11.88
N GLU A 8 8.05 5.98 11.60
CA GLU A 8 8.98 4.85 11.41
C GLU A 8 8.74 4.24 10.02
N LEU A 9 9.83 4.03 9.26
CA LEU A 9 9.83 3.35 7.97
C LEU A 9 10.29 1.91 8.14
N ILE A 10 9.54 0.97 7.57
CA ILE A 10 9.88 -0.44 7.56
C ILE A 10 9.85 -0.93 6.12
N PHE A 11 11.02 -1.30 5.61
CA PHE A 11 11.20 -1.88 4.28
C PHE A 11 11.27 -3.39 4.39
N LEU A 12 10.43 -4.08 3.63
CA LEU A 12 10.44 -5.53 3.55
C LEU A 12 11.13 -5.93 2.24
N HIS A 13 12.08 -6.85 2.32
CA HIS A 13 12.71 -7.49 1.17
C HIS A 13 12.64 -9.01 1.30
N PRO A 14 12.42 -9.75 0.20
CA PRO A 14 12.47 -11.20 0.23
C PRO A 14 13.81 -11.70 0.76
N GLY A 15 13.76 -12.43 1.87
CA GLY A 15 14.91 -12.99 2.59
C GLY A 15 15.56 -12.08 3.64
N ALA A 16 15.12 -10.82 3.81
CA ALA A 16 15.70 -9.90 4.81
C ALA A 16 14.96 -9.93 6.16
N GLN A 17 13.73 -10.44 6.18
CA GLN A 17 12.89 -10.56 7.37
C GLN A 17 12.06 -11.83 7.32
N THR A 18 11.50 -12.23 8.46
CA THR A 18 10.52 -13.32 8.55
C THR A 18 9.11 -12.78 8.79
N ALA A 19 8.09 -13.57 8.46
CA ALA A 19 6.71 -13.25 8.82
C ALA A 19 6.54 -12.98 10.32
N ASP A 20 7.20 -13.76 11.19
CA ASP A 20 7.17 -13.55 12.64
C ASP A 20 7.75 -12.20 13.06
N SER A 21 8.84 -11.75 12.43
CA SER A 21 9.44 -10.45 12.76
C SER A 21 8.54 -9.26 12.40
N VAL A 22 7.75 -9.37 11.32
CA VAL A 22 6.75 -8.37 10.92
C VAL A 22 5.56 -8.44 11.87
N LEU A 23 5.14 -9.65 12.26
CA LEU A 23 4.10 -9.85 13.26
C LEU A 23 4.46 -9.19 14.59
N GLU A 24 5.66 -9.41 15.15
CA GLU A 24 6.06 -8.80 16.43
C GLU A 24 5.92 -7.28 16.41
N ARG A 25 6.27 -6.64 15.29
CA ARG A 25 6.13 -5.18 15.13
C ARG A 25 4.66 -4.77 15.14
N LEU A 26 3.80 -5.51 14.44
CA LEU A 26 2.36 -5.26 14.42
C LEU A 26 1.76 -5.47 15.83
N LEU A 27 2.12 -6.54 16.52
CA LEU A 27 1.65 -6.82 17.88
C LEU A 27 2.09 -5.73 18.85
N ALA A 28 3.34 -5.28 18.78
CA ALA A 28 3.83 -4.17 19.61
C ALA A 28 3.08 -2.86 19.33
N PHE A 29 2.77 -2.57 18.07
CA PHE A 29 1.97 -1.40 17.71
C PHE A 29 0.56 -1.46 18.34
N VAL A 30 -0.09 -2.62 18.24
CA VAL A 30 -1.43 -2.87 18.78
C VAL A 30 -1.43 -2.85 20.32
N ASP A 31 -0.42 -3.46 20.96
CA ASP A 31 -0.38 -3.59 22.41
C ASP A 31 -0.20 -2.24 23.14
N ASP A 32 0.45 -1.28 22.50
CA ASP A 32 0.62 0.09 23.00
C ASP A 32 -0.68 0.93 22.95
N ALA A 33 -1.83 0.32 22.60
CA ALA A 33 -3.13 0.98 22.61
C ALA A 33 -3.68 1.18 24.03
N HIS A 34 -4.27 2.34 24.28
CA HIS A 34 -4.86 2.71 25.58
C HIS A 34 -6.36 3.04 25.52
N ARG A 35 -6.91 3.36 24.35
CA ARG A 35 -8.29 3.81 24.17
C ARG A 35 -9.02 3.07 23.05
N SER A 36 -8.41 2.93 21.89
CA SER A 36 -9.08 2.31 20.74
C SER A 36 -8.12 1.73 19.71
N ILE A 37 -8.59 0.68 19.02
CA ILE A 37 -7.96 0.10 17.84
C ILE A 37 -9.04 -0.06 16.76
N ASP A 38 -8.80 0.51 15.58
CA ASP A 38 -9.65 0.30 14.39
C ASP A 38 -8.79 -0.33 13.28
N LEU A 39 -9.17 -1.53 12.81
CA LEU A 39 -8.43 -2.30 11.81
C LEU A 39 -9.17 -2.31 10.47
N ALA A 40 -8.50 -1.97 9.37
CA ALA A 40 -9.02 -2.17 8.02
C ALA A 40 -8.07 -3.07 7.22
N VAL A 41 -8.53 -4.29 6.89
CA VAL A 41 -7.67 -5.33 6.32
C VAL A 41 -8.29 -5.99 5.09
N TYR A 42 -7.61 -5.89 3.96
CA TYR A 42 -8.02 -6.51 2.70
C TYR A 42 -7.85 -8.04 2.68
N ASP A 43 -6.60 -8.52 2.67
CA ASP A 43 -6.24 -9.94 2.54
C ASP A 43 -5.44 -10.34 3.79
N ALA A 44 -5.98 -11.28 4.57
CA ALA A 44 -5.48 -11.67 5.88
C ALA A 44 -5.47 -13.20 6.08
N HIS A 45 -4.29 -13.81 5.92
CA HIS A 45 -4.07 -15.25 6.00
C HIS A 45 -2.73 -15.53 6.68
N LEU A 46 -2.79 -15.97 7.93
CA LEU A 46 -1.62 -16.13 8.79
C LEU A 46 -1.56 -17.56 9.31
N ALA A 47 -0.47 -18.28 8.98
CA ALA A 47 -0.26 -19.66 9.41
C ALA A 47 0.47 -19.76 10.76
N ASP A 48 0.84 -20.99 11.14
CA ASP A 48 1.75 -21.31 12.25
C ASP A 48 1.46 -20.61 13.59
N GLY A 49 0.18 -20.43 13.94
CA GLY A 49 -0.21 -19.79 15.19
C GLY A 49 -0.23 -18.26 15.17
N ARG A 50 0.26 -17.63 14.10
CA ARG A 50 0.34 -16.15 13.98
C ARG A 50 -1.02 -15.48 14.07
N ALA A 51 -2.04 -16.08 13.46
CA ALA A 51 -3.43 -15.62 13.59
C ALA A 51 -3.88 -15.60 15.06
N GLN A 52 -3.65 -16.69 15.79
CA GLN A 52 -4.03 -16.81 17.20
C GLN A 52 -3.29 -15.81 18.08
N ARG A 53 -2.01 -15.54 17.80
CA ARG A 53 -1.22 -14.53 18.52
C ARG A 53 -1.75 -13.12 18.34
N LEU A 54 -2.16 -12.77 17.12
CA LEU A 54 -2.80 -11.49 16.83
C LEU A 54 -4.14 -11.37 17.57
N ILE A 55 -4.99 -12.39 17.50
CA ILE A 55 -6.27 -12.40 18.23
C ILE A 55 -6.05 -12.27 19.74
N ALA A 56 -5.14 -13.04 20.33
CA ALA A 56 -4.83 -12.94 21.76
C ALA A 56 -4.34 -11.54 22.17
N THR A 57 -3.67 -10.82 21.27
CA THR A 57 -3.23 -9.44 21.50
C THR A 57 -4.42 -8.46 21.47
N LEU A 58 -5.38 -8.67 20.57
CA LEU A 58 -6.63 -7.89 20.54
C LEU A 58 -7.48 -8.15 21.78
N ASP A 59 -7.63 -9.42 22.18
CA ASP A 59 -8.34 -9.83 23.41
C ASP A 59 -7.71 -9.18 24.65
N ALA A 60 -6.37 -9.16 24.71
CA ALA A 60 -5.64 -8.51 25.80
C ALA A 60 -5.88 -6.99 25.82
N ALA A 61 -6.00 -6.34 24.66
CA ALA A 61 -6.35 -4.92 24.58
C ALA A 61 -7.78 -4.67 25.08
N GLU A 62 -8.76 -5.47 24.67
CA GLU A 62 -10.14 -5.36 25.18
C GLU A 62 -10.22 -5.60 26.68
N ALA A 63 -9.46 -6.55 27.21
CA ALA A 63 -9.35 -6.80 28.66
C ALA A 63 -8.78 -5.59 29.42
N ARG A 64 -7.96 -4.75 28.78
CA ARG A 64 -7.50 -3.45 29.31
C ARG A 64 -8.52 -2.32 29.16
N GLY A 65 -9.67 -2.57 28.52
CA GLY A 65 -10.70 -1.57 28.25
C GLY A 65 -10.50 -0.78 26.95
N VAL A 66 -9.61 -1.24 26.07
CA VAL A 66 -9.41 -0.64 24.73
C VAL A 66 -10.58 -1.06 23.83
N ARG A 67 -11.24 -0.12 23.15
CA ARG A 67 -12.29 -0.45 22.17
C ARG A 67 -11.65 -0.98 20.89
N VAL A 68 -12.02 -2.18 20.44
CA VAL A 68 -11.52 -2.74 19.18
C VAL A 68 -12.64 -2.86 18.14
N ARG A 69 -12.35 -2.51 16.89
CA ARG A 69 -13.23 -2.74 15.73
C ARG A 69 -12.44 -3.18 14.51
N ALA A 70 -13.04 -3.99 13.65
CA ALA A 70 -12.41 -4.41 12.41
C ALA A 70 -13.36 -4.31 11.20
N ILE A 71 -12.87 -3.83 10.07
CA ILE A 71 -13.48 -4.03 8.76
C ILE A 71 -12.55 -4.87 7.89
N TYR A 72 -13.14 -5.75 7.09
CA TYR A 72 -12.39 -6.59 6.17
C TYR A 72 -13.11 -6.76 4.84
N ASN A 73 -12.33 -7.00 3.79
CA ASN A 73 -12.87 -7.27 2.47
C ASN A 73 -13.49 -8.66 2.44
N GLU A 74 -14.71 -8.78 1.93
CA GLU A 74 -15.32 -10.06 1.62
C GLU A 74 -15.35 -10.26 0.11
N ASP A 75 -14.62 -11.28 -0.36
CA ASP A 75 -14.60 -11.63 -1.76
C ASP A 75 -15.93 -12.27 -2.17
N ALA A 76 -16.54 -11.79 -3.25
CA ALA A 76 -17.67 -12.48 -3.85
C ALA A 76 -17.27 -13.89 -4.31
N ALA A 77 -18.19 -14.84 -4.12
CA ALA A 77 -17.97 -16.24 -4.48
C ALA A 77 -17.50 -16.44 -5.94
N ASP A 78 -17.95 -15.59 -6.85
CA ASP A 78 -17.61 -15.63 -8.29
C ASP A 78 -16.26 -14.98 -8.64
N ARG A 79 -15.68 -14.13 -7.77
CA ARG A 79 -14.36 -13.50 -7.98
C ARG A 79 -13.17 -14.41 -7.70
N ARG A 80 -13.40 -15.62 -7.15
CA ARG A 80 -12.38 -16.68 -7.05
C ARG A 80 -11.77 -17.07 -8.41
N HIS A 81 -12.31 -16.57 -9.53
CA HIS A 81 -11.79 -16.75 -10.88
C HIS A 81 -10.60 -15.85 -11.25
N GLU A 82 -10.24 -14.83 -10.45
CA GLU A 82 -8.91 -14.23 -10.56
C GLU A 82 -7.91 -15.12 -9.82
N ALA A 83 -7.50 -16.19 -10.50
CA ALA A 83 -6.62 -17.23 -10.00
C ALA A 83 -5.23 -16.67 -9.63
N THR A 84 -5.07 -16.07 -8.46
CA THR A 84 -3.80 -16.06 -7.74
C THR A 84 -3.58 -17.47 -7.17
N ALA A 85 -2.32 -17.87 -6.92
CA ALA A 85 -2.06 -19.01 -6.02
C ALA A 85 -2.89 -18.79 -4.74
N PRO A 86 -3.54 -19.78 -4.13
CA PRO A 86 -4.29 -19.53 -2.90
C PRO A 86 -3.36 -18.94 -1.82
N PRO A 87 -3.87 -18.07 -0.94
CA PRO A 87 -3.06 -17.58 0.16
C PRO A 87 -2.65 -18.75 1.07
N SER A 88 -1.46 -18.64 1.66
CA SER A 88 -0.98 -19.62 2.63
C SER A 88 -1.66 -19.43 3.98
N GLY A 89 -2.18 -20.50 4.57
CA GLY A 89 -2.78 -20.47 5.90
C GLY A 89 -4.28 -20.13 5.93
N PRO A 90 -4.91 -20.32 7.10
CA PRO A 90 -6.33 -20.04 7.28
C PRO A 90 -6.61 -18.54 7.18
N SER A 91 -7.80 -18.21 6.70
CA SER A 91 -8.29 -16.83 6.73
C SER A 91 -8.42 -16.35 8.18
N LEU A 92 -7.96 -15.13 8.46
CA LEU A 92 -8.11 -14.48 9.76
C LEU A 92 -9.56 -14.00 9.99
N LEU A 93 -10.37 -13.86 8.94
CA LEU A 93 -11.68 -13.21 9.01
C LEU A 93 -12.66 -13.90 9.98
N PRO A 94 -12.79 -15.25 10.01
CA PRO A 94 -13.65 -15.91 10.99
C PRO A 94 -13.21 -15.64 12.43
N LEU A 95 -11.89 -15.67 12.68
CA LEU A 95 -11.35 -15.40 14.01
C LEU A 95 -11.58 -13.95 14.43
N LEU A 96 -11.43 -12.97 13.52
CA LEU A 96 -11.74 -11.57 13.81
C LEU A 96 -13.22 -11.35 14.11
N ARG A 97 -14.12 -12.00 13.35
CA ARG A 97 -15.58 -11.94 13.59
C ARG A 97 -15.97 -12.46 14.97
N GLU A 98 -15.25 -13.46 15.48
CA GLU A 98 -15.50 -14.05 16.80
C GLU A 98 -14.87 -13.22 17.92
N ALA A 99 -13.69 -12.65 17.69
CA ALA A 99 -12.93 -11.95 18.71
C ALA A 99 -13.43 -10.52 18.98
N VAL A 100 -13.76 -9.76 17.93
CA VAL A 100 -14.07 -8.32 18.05
C VAL A 100 -15.27 -7.93 17.20
N PRO A 101 -15.94 -6.79 17.48
CA PRO A 101 -16.90 -6.20 16.56
C PRO A 101 -16.30 -6.02 15.16
N ALA A 102 -16.69 -6.87 14.22
CA ALA A 102 -16.11 -6.92 12.88
C ALA A 102 -17.17 -6.93 11.77
N LYS A 103 -16.94 -6.16 10.71
CA LYS A 103 -17.85 -6.03 9.56
C LYS A 103 -17.17 -6.39 8.24
N ALA A 104 -17.92 -7.09 7.40
CA ALA A 104 -17.51 -7.36 6.02
C ALA A 104 -17.85 -6.14 5.16
N ILE A 105 -16.94 -5.80 4.25
CA ILE A 105 -17.19 -4.83 3.18
C ILE A 105 -17.19 -5.62 1.87
N ASP A 106 -18.29 -5.54 1.12
CA ASP A 106 -18.39 -6.24 -0.16
C ASP A 106 -17.28 -5.75 -1.10
N GLY A 107 -16.49 -6.70 -1.59
CA GLY A 107 -15.42 -6.45 -2.55
C GLY A 107 -15.91 -6.34 -4.00
N VAL A 108 -17.22 -6.19 -4.26
CA VAL A 108 -17.81 -6.03 -5.59
C VAL A 108 -18.65 -4.74 -5.68
N PRO A 109 -18.48 -3.93 -6.74
CA PRO A 109 -17.54 -4.08 -7.87
C PRO A 109 -16.09 -3.70 -7.52
N ASP A 110 -15.85 -3.06 -6.40
CA ASP A 110 -14.53 -2.52 -6.01
C ASP A 110 -14.09 -3.10 -4.68
N LEU A 111 -12.78 -3.28 -4.50
CA LEU A 111 -12.22 -3.94 -3.31
C LEU A 111 -12.10 -2.97 -2.14
N MET A 112 -12.35 -3.45 -0.91
CA MET A 112 -11.87 -2.76 0.28
C MET A 112 -10.38 -3.07 0.45
N HIS A 113 -9.54 -2.27 -0.21
CA HIS A 113 -8.12 -2.56 -0.40
C HIS A 113 -7.23 -1.81 0.61
N HIS A 114 -7.73 -1.49 1.80
CA HIS A 114 -6.93 -0.94 2.90
C HIS A 114 -6.16 -2.03 3.66
N LYS A 115 -5.03 -1.61 4.24
CA LYS A 115 -4.19 -2.39 5.16
C LYS A 115 -3.66 -1.43 6.21
N TYR A 116 -4.49 -1.07 7.18
CA TYR A 116 -4.08 -0.16 8.24
C TYR A 116 -4.63 -0.55 9.61
N VAL A 117 -3.95 -0.06 10.64
CA VAL A 117 -4.42 -0.04 12.03
C VAL A 117 -4.36 1.39 12.54
N ILE A 118 -5.47 1.88 13.06
CA ILE A 118 -5.53 3.17 13.77
C ILE A 118 -5.49 2.85 15.25
N ARG A 119 -4.53 3.42 15.95
CA ARG A 119 -4.37 3.30 17.40
C ARG A 119 -4.68 4.63 18.06
N ASP A 120 -5.62 4.62 19.01
CA ASP A 120 -6.00 5.72 19.89
C ASP A 120 -6.40 7.03 19.19
N ARG A 121 -6.72 6.97 17.89
CA ARG A 121 -6.85 8.14 16.99
C ARG A 121 -5.64 9.07 17.02
N ALA A 122 -4.46 8.49 17.26
CA ALA A 122 -3.22 9.23 17.43
C ALA A 122 -2.07 8.64 16.62
N SER A 123 -2.19 7.38 16.20
CA SER A 123 -1.16 6.72 15.41
C SER A 123 -1.77 5.80 14.36
N VAL A 124 -1.10 5.68 13.23
CA VAL A 124 -1.53 4.83 12.11
C VAL A 124 -0.36 3.93 11.69
N TRP A 125 -0.60 2.63 11.66
CA TRP A 125 0.20 1.69 10.88
C TRP A 125 -0.45 1.57 9.51
N THR A 126 0.28 1.80 8.42
CA THR A 126 -0.20 1.53 7.07
C THR A 126 0.92 1.18 6.12
N GLY A 127 0.59 0.87 4.87
CA GLY A 127 1.56 0.61 3.81
C GLY A 127 1.02 -0.35 2.78
N SER A 128 1.95 -0.94 2.05
CA SER A 128 1.60 -1.75 0.90
C SER A 128 1.23 -3.18 1.25
N ALA A 129 1.68 -3.73 2.38
CA ALA A 129 1.63 -5.17 2.67
C ALA A 129 0.25 -5.67 3.06
N ASN A 130 -0.12 -6.83 2.50
CA ASN A 130 -1.24 -7.63 2.99
C ASN A 130 -0.86 -8.27 4.33
N TRP A 131 -1.85 -8.79 5.06
CA TRP A 131 -1.61 -9.50 6.31
C TRP A 131 -1.50 -11.00 6.04
N THR A 132 -0.54 -11.34 5.16
CA THR A 132 -0.25 -12.71 4.77
C THR A 132 1.22 -13.03 4.92
N ASP A 133 1.54 -14.29 5.25
CA ASP A 133 2.93 -14.70 5.47
C ASP A 133 3.83 -14.35 4.27
N ASN A 134 3.40 -14.69 3.06
CA ASN A 134 4.12 -14.35 1.82
C ASN A 134 4.29 -12.83 1.62
N SER A 135 3.32 -12.00 2.03
CA SER A 135 3.48 -10.55 1.95
C SER A 135 4.52 -10.03 2.93
N TRP A 136 4.74 -10.74 4.04
CA TRP A 136 5.70 -10.35 5.05
C TRP A 136 7.11 -10.87 4.80
N ASP A 137 7.31 -12.00 4.10
CA ASP A 137 8.65 -12.59 3.91
C ASP A 137 9.09 -12.80 2.45
N ALA A 138 8.18 -12.82 1.47
CA ALA A 138 8.45 -13.15 0.07
C ALA A 138 8.17 -12.00 -0.91
N GLN A 139 7.61 -10.89 -0.43
CA GLN A 139 7.29 -9.71 -1.24
C GLN A 139 8.04 -8.48 -0.75
N GLU A 140 8.49 -7.63 -1.68
CA GLU A 140 8.89 -6.28 -1.32
C GLU A 140 7.67 -5.50 -0.85
N ASN A 141 7.79 -4.78 0.26
CA ASN A 141 6.75 -3.90 0.77
C ASN A 141 7.35 -2.68 1.46
N VAL A 142 6.57 -1.61 1.50
CA VAL A 142 6.88 -0.42 2.30
C VAL A 142 5.76 -0.26 3.32
N LEU A 143 6.15 -0.22 4.59
CA LEU A 143 5.25 0.04 5.71
C LEU A 143 5.70 1.31 6.42
N VAL A 144 4.74 2.01 7.00
CA VAL A 144 4.98 3.21 7.79
C VAL A 144 4.13 3.18 9.05
N MET A 145 4.75 3.54 10.18
CA MET A 145 4.03 3.96 11.37
C MET A 145 4.08 5.49 11.42
N LEU A 146 2.93 6.13 11.65
CA LEU A 146 2.79 7.58 11.72
C LEU A 146 2.18 7.92 13.09
N HIS A 147 2.85 8.77 13.86
CA HIS A 147 2.42 9.27 15.16
C HIS A 147 1.96 10.73 15.03
N ASN A 148 0.81 10.92 14.37
CA ASN A 148 0.26 12.24 14.11
C ASN A 148 -1.27 12.18 14.25
N PRO A 149 -1.85 12.83 15.29
CA PRO A 149 -3.30 12.77 15.51
C PRO A 149 -4.16 13.31 14.35
N PRO A 150 -3.81 14.44 13.69
CA PRO A 150 -4.53 14.87 12.48
C PRO A 150 -4.60 13.80 11.38
N LEU A 151 -3.46 13.20 11.01
CA LEU A 151 -3.44 12.09 10.05
C LEU A 151 -4.28 10.90 10.54
N ALA A 152 -4.16 10.53 11.81
CA ALA A 152 -4.95 9.44 12.39
C ALA A 152 -6.46 9.74 12.37
N ASP A 153 -6.86 10.99 12.52
CA ASP A 153 -8.24 11.43 12.38
C ASP A 153 -8.73 11.33 10.93
N ALA A 154 -7.89 11.61 9.93
CA ALA A 154 -8.21 11.41 8.52
C ALA A 154 -8.47 9.93 8.20
N PHE A 155 -7.60 9.02 8.65
CA PHE A 155 -7.81 7.58 8.55
C PHE A 155 -9.08 7.14 9.31
N THR A 156 -9.34 7.74 10.47
CA THR A 156 -10.54 7.38 11.24
C THR A 156 -11.81 7.83 10.53
N ARG A 157 -11.80 8.99 9.87
CA ARG A 157 -12.94 9.46 9.07
C ARG A 157 -13.25 8.51 7.91
N ASP A 158 -12.23 8.04 7.21
CA ASP A 158 -12.40 7.03 6.15
C ASP A 158 -12.94 5.71 6.73
N PHE A 159 -12.35 5.23 7.83
CA PHE A 159 -12.82 4.04 8.54
C PHE A 159 -14.30 4.13 8.91
N GLU A 160 -14.75 5.25 9.47
CA GLU A 160 -16.16 5.43 9.87
C GLU A 160 -17.11 5.43 8.65
N GLN A 161 -16.68 5.94 7.49
CA GLN A 161 -17.48 5.89 6.26
C GLN A 161 -17.69 4.43 5.81
N LEU A 162 -16.64 3.62 5.83
CA LEU A 162 -16.71 2.19 5.50
C LEU A 162 -17.51 1.43 6.56
N TRP A 163 -17.22 1.65 7.84
CA TRP A 163 -17.87 0.99 8.98
C TRP A 163 -19.39 1.23 9.05
N SER A 164 -19.83 2.46 8.76
CA SER A 164 -21.24 2.83 8.84
C SER A 164 -22.06 2.37 7.63
N ARG A 165 -21.44 2.29 6.45
CA ARG A 165 -22.13 1.97 5.20
C ARG A 165 -21.96 0.54 4.73
N GLU A 166 -20.92 -0.14 5.19
CA GLU A 166 -20.58 -1.52 4.82
C GLU A 166 -20.31 -1.70 3.31
N GLN A 167 -19.85 -0.65 2.64
CA GLN A 167 -19.55 -0.63 1.21
C GLN A 167 -18.39 0.32 0.88
N VAL A 168 -17.70 0.05 -0.23
CA VAL A 168 -16.62 0.89 -0.77
C VAL A 168 -17.15 2.20 -1.35
N GLU A 169 -18.29 2.15 -2.06
CA GLU A 169 -18.82 3.33 -2.74
C GLU A 169 -19.13 4.47 -1.73
N GLY A 170 -18.60 5.65 -2.04
CA GLY A 170 -18.79 6.87 -1.27
C GLY A 170 -17.78 7.10 -0.15
N SER A 171 -16.82 6.20 0.08
CA SER A 171 -15.72 6.45 1.03
C SER A 171 -14.63 7.37 0.42
N GLY A 172 -13.77 7.90 1.27
CA GLY A 172 -12.59 8.69 0.88
C GLY A 172 -12.85 10.03 0.18
N ALA A 173 -14.10 10.52 0.15
CA ALA A 173 -14.48 11.73 -0.58
C ALA A 173 -14.24 13.02 0.22
N PHE A 174 -13.02 13.23 0.69
CA PHE A 174 -12.63 14.42 1.44
C PHE A 174 -11.14 14.74 1.26
N ASP A 175 -10.79 15.98 1.56
CA ASP A 175 -9.41 16.41 1.65
C ASP A 175 -8.96 16.41 3.10
N ASP A 176 -7.68 16.14 3.29
CA ASP A 176 -6.96 16.24 4.54
C ASP A 176 -6.02 17.45 4.48
N ASP A 177 -5.80 18.08 5.63
CA ASP A 177 -4.88 19.20 5.74
C ASP A 177 -3.42 18.70 5.66
N VAL A 178 -2.48 19.63 5.44
CA VAL A 178 -1.05 19.30 5.44
C VAL A 178 -0.51 19.54 6.84
N ASP A 179 -0.17 18.46 7.52
CA ASP A 179 0.27 18.47 8.90
C ASP A 179 1.80 18.41 9.04
N PRO A 180 2.37 19.18 10.00
CA PRO A 180 3.78 19.09 10.32
C PRO A 180 4.07 17.85 11.18
N MET A 181 5.20 17.21 10.89
CA MET A 181 5.75 16.07 11.61
C MET A 181 7.27 16.19 11.66
N GLN A 182 7.93 15.30 12.40
CA GLN A 182 9.38 15.15 12.42
C GLN A 182 9.81 13.73 12.02
N PHE A 183 10.90 13.64 11.27
CA PHE A 183 11.54 12.39 10.91
C PHE A 183 13.04 12.57 10.73
N ALA A 184 13.85 11.76 11.40
CA ALA A 184 15.31 11.85 11.40
C ALA A 184 15.82 13.27 11.72
N GLY A 185 15.15 13.96 12.65
CA GLY A 185 15.48 15.34 13.03
C GLY A 185 15.16 16.43 11.98
N ALA A 186 14.45 16.08 10.91
CA ALA A 186 14.01 17.02 9.87
C ALA A 186 12.48 17.18 9.87
N PRO A 187 11.95 18.37 9.50
CA PRO A 187 10.52 18.56 9.35
C PRO A 187 9.98 17.76 8.16
N VAL A 188 8.81 17.18 8.35
CA VAL A 188 8.02 16.50 7.32
C VAL A 188 6.68 17.22 7.22
N ARG A 189 6.20 17.41 5.98
CA ARG A 189 4.81 17.81 5.72
C ARG A 189 4.07 16.59 5.19
N ALA A 190 3.00 16.18 5.85
CA ALA A 190 2.26 14.98 5.49
C ALA A 190 0.77 15.25 5.32
N ARG A 191 0.10 14.49 4.45
CA ARG A 191 -1.37 14.44 4.35
C ARG A 191 -1.82 13.06 3.87
N ALA A 192 -3.02 12.65 4.24
CA ALA A 192 -3.62 11.42 3.75
C ALA A 192 -4.64 11.68 2.64
N LEU A 193 -4.73 10.77 1.66
CA LEU A 193 -5.74 10.76 0.61
C LEU A 193 -6.34 9.36 0.48
N PHE A 194 -7.63 9.29 0.15
CA PHE A 194 -8.39 8.05 0.13
C PHE A 194 -9.17 7.90 -1.17
N ALA A 195 -9.06 6.75 -1.81
CA ALA A 195 -9.92 6.31 -2.91
C ALA A 195 -11.14 5.55 -2.33
N PRO A 196 -12.28 5.49 -3.05
CA PRO A 196 -12.53 6.03 -4.39
C PRO A 196 -12.76 7.54 -4.45
N GLY A 197 -13.16 8.17 -3.34
CA GLY A 197 -13.58 9.58 -3.34
C GLY A 197 -12.53 10.59 -3.81
N ARG A 198 -11.23 10.27 -3.67
CA ARG A 198 -10.10 11.01 -4.26
C ARG A 198 -9.29 10.19 -5.27
N GLY A 199 -9.77 9.04 -5.75
CA GLY A 199 -9.00 8.14 -6.63
C GLY A 199 -8.38 8.83 -7.85
N ARG A 200 -9.18 9.55 -8.65
CA ARG A 200 -8.66 10.34 -9.79
C ARG A 200 -7.74 11.48 -9.37
N ALA A 201 -7.98 12.10 -8.22
CA ALA A 201 -7.12 13.17 -7.72
C ALA A 201 -5.75 12.60 -7.28
N ILE A 202 -5.73 11.39 -6.71
CA ILE A 202 -4.51 10.66 -6.36
C ILE A 202 -3.70 10.33 -7.62
N SER A 203 -4.31 9.81 -8.69
CA SER A 203 -3.55 9.52 -9.92
C SER A 203 -2.96 10.78 -10.57
N GLN A 204 -3.69 11.89 -10.53
CA GLN A 204 -3.18 13.20 -10.97
C GLN A 204 -2.11 13.78 -10.03
N LEU A 205 -2.20 13.52 -8.73
CA LEU A 205 -1.16 13.91 -7.77
C LEU A 205 0.16 13.20 -8.07
N PHE A 206 0.13 11.88 -8.29
CA PHE A 206 1.31 11.11 -8.69
C PHE A 206 1.92 11.68 -9.97
N ALA A 207 1.11 11.88 -11.01
CA ALA A 207 1.55 12.50 -12.26
C ALA A 207 2.14 13.90 -12.04
N SER A 208 1.48 14.76 -11.25
CA SER A 208 1.97 16.10 -10.94
C SER A 208 3.33 16.08 -10.23
N ARG A 209 3.59 15.11 -9.34
CA ARG A 209 4.89 15.00 -8.66
C ARG A 209 5.99 14.51 -9.58
N ILE A 210 5.70 13.51 -10.40
CA ILE A 210 6.62 13.04 -11.45
C ILE A 210 6.96 14.21 -12.40
N GLY A 211 5.94 14.90 -12.91
CA GLY A 211 6.09 15.98 -13.87
C GLY A 211 6.70 17.27 -13.29
N GLN A 212 6.89 17.37 -11.97
CA GLN A 212 7.61 18.48 -11.31
C GLN A 212 9.03 18.11 -10.92
N ALA A 213 9.39 16.82 -10.97
CA ALA A 213 10.70 16.35 -10.56
C ALA A 213 11.81 16.94 -11.45
N THR A 214 12.92 17.31 -10.82
CA THR A 214 14.12 17.84 -11.50
C THR A 214 15.38 17.04 -11.16
N THR A 215 15.36 16.19 -10.15
CA THR A 215 16.53 15.42 -9.73
C THR A 215 16.34 13.92 -9.94
N ARG A 216 15.25 13.36 -9.42
CA ARG A 216 14.97 11.92 -9.52
C ARG A 216 13.50 11.56 -9.45
N VAL A 217 13.16 10.44 -10.10
CA VAL A 217 11.93 9.69 -9.90
C VAL A 217 12.25 8.23 -9.59
N ARG A 218 11.62 7.68 -8.57
CA ARG A 218 11.71 6.28 -8.15
C ARG A 218 10.32 5.70 -7.95
N VAL A 219 10.03 4.57 -8.57
CA VAL A 219 8.70 3.95 -8.49
C VAL A 219 8.85 2.45 -8.24
N CYS A 220 8.18 1.95 -7.22
CA CYS A 220 7.79 0.54 -7.13
C CYS A 220 6.27 0.46 -7.12
N SER A 221 5.70 -0.40 -7.96
CA SER A 221 4.27 -0.70 -7.99
C SER A 221 4.06 -2.07 -8.64
N PRO A 222 3.08 -2.90 -8.24
CA PRO A 222 2.82 -4.16 -8.93
C PRO A 222 2.62 -3.98 -10.45
N VAL A 223 1.91 -2.92 -10.83
CA VAL A 223 1.70 -2.51 -12.22
C VAL A 223 1.67 -0.98 -12.34
N ILE A 224 1.90 -0.46 -13.54
CA ILE A 224 1.62 0.94 -13.89
C ILE A 224 0.61 0.95 -15.04
N THR A 225 -0.67 1.14 -14.71
CA THR A 225 -1.75 1.19 -15.71
C THR A 225 -2.56 2.47 -15.70
N SER A 226 -2.35 3.32 -14.68
CA SER A 226 -2.92 4.66 -14.62
C SER A 226 -2.38 5.53 -15.76
N THR A 227 -3.29 6.08 -16.57
CA THR A 227 -2.96 6.89 -17.75
C THR A 227 -2.11 8.13 -17.40
N PRO A 228 -2.51 8.98 -16.43
CA PRO A 228 -1.73 10.17 -16.07
C PRO A 228 -0.30 9.83 -15.65
N ILE A 229 -0.13 8.78 -14.82
CA ILE A 229 1.17 8.35 -14.32
C ILE A 229 2.06 7.83 -15.45
N LEU A 230 1.53 6.92 -16.28
CA LEU A 230 2.28 6.33 -17.38
C LEU A 230 2.71 7.37 -18.42
N ALA A 231 1.80 8.28 -18.80
CA ALA A 231 2.10 9.33 -19.77
C ALA A 231 3.16 10.31 -19.25
N THR A 232 3.05 10.73 -17.99
CA THR A 232 4.00 11.68 -17.41
C THR A 232 5.39 11.06 -17.19
N LEU A 233 5.46 9.78 -16.83
CA LEU A 233 6.74 9.07 -16.78
C LEU A 233 7.39 9.02 -18.16
N ALA A 234 6.63 8.67 -19.21
CA ALA A 234 7.15 8.63 -20.57
C ALA A 234 7.67 10.00 -21.03
N GLU A 235 6.95 11.09 -20.75
CA GLU A 235 7.38 12.46 -21.04
C GLU A 235 8.69 12.81 -20.30
N VAL A 236 8.75 12.58 -18.99
CA VAL A 236 9.94 12.90 -18.17
C VAL A 236 11.18 12.11 -18.63
N ILE A 237 11.00 10.87 -19.08
CA ILE A 237 12.06 10.03 -19.61
C ILE A 237 12.53 10.53 -20.98
N ASP A 238 11.59 10.87 -21.88
CA ASP A 238 11.91 11.35 -23.24
C ASP A 238 12.62 12.70 -23.23
N ASP A 239 12.23 13.59 -22.32
CA ASP A 239 12.84 14.90 -22.16
C ASP A 239 14.15 14.84 -21.32
N GLU A 240 14.58 13.65 -20.90
CA GLU A 240 15.76 13.41 -20.06
C GLU A 240 15.81 14.31 -18.81
N ARG A 241 14.64 14.63 -18.23
CA ARG A 241 14.50 15.70 -17.23
C ARG A 241 15.15 15.40 -15.89
N CYS A 242 15.19 14.13 -15.52
CA CYS A 242 15.75 13.67 -14.26
C CYS A 242 16.08 12.18 -14.31
N ASP A 243 16.81 11.67 -13.31
CA ASP A 243 17.12 10.25 -13.23
C ASP A 243 15.88 9.43 -12.82
N VAL A 244 15.41 8.54 -13.69
CA VAL A 244 14.19 7.74 -13.47
C VAL A 244 14.54 6.28 -13.24
N ARG A 245 13.94 5.65 -12.23
CA ARG A 245 13.96 4.20 -12.05
C ARG A 245 12.59 3.68 -11.64
N VAL A 246 12.16 2.62 -12.29
CA VAL A 246 10.85 2.00 -12.12
C VAL A 246 11.03 0.51 -11.94
N VAL A 247 10.37 -0.06 -10.94
CA VAL A 247 10.26 -1.51 -10.76
C VAL A 247 8.80 -1.91 -10.75
N VAL A 248 8.46 -2.89 -11.58
CA VAL A 248 7.12 -3.49 -11.65
C VAL A 248 7.19 -5.00 -11.50
N ASP A 249 6.05 -5.62 -11.25
CA ASP A 249 5.93 -7.07 -11.35
C ASP A 249 5.92 -7.51 -12.82
N GLY A 250 6.80 -8.43 -13.22
CA GLY A 250 6.93 -8.86 -14.60
C GLY A 250 5.67 -9.52 -15.16
N PRO A 251 5.20 -10.63 -14.57
CA PRO A 251 3.97 -11.31 -14.98
C PRO A 251 2.72 -10.43 -14.95
N MET A 252 2.49 -9.64 -13.89
CA MET A 252 1.31 -8.78 -13.81
C MET A 252 1.36 -7.65 -14.84
N MET A 253 2.53 -7.04 -15.04
CA MET A 253 2.68 -6.01 -16.07
C MET A 253 2.51 -6.59 -17.48
N GLN A 254 3.02 -7.80 -17.74
CA GLN A 254 2.81 -8.47 -19.02
C GLN A 254 1.31 -8.72 -19.29
N ARG A 255 0.56 -9.18 -18.28
CA ARG A 255 -0.88 -9.37 -18.38
C ARG A 255 -1.61 -8.05 -18.70
N ALA A 256 -1.19 -6.94 -18.10
CA ALA A 256 -1.76 -5.62 -18.39
C ALA A 256 -1.49 -5.20 -19.85
N ILE A 257 -0.28 -5.41 -20.36
CA ILE A 257 0.09 -5.14 -21.76
C ILE A 257 -0.77 -6.00 -22.71
N ASP A 258 -0.93 -7.29 -22.42
CA ASP A 258 -1.74 -8.19 -23.24
C ASP A 258 -3.23 -7.81 -23.22
N GLN A 259 -3.72 -7.28 -22.10
CA GLN A 259 -5.07 -6.72 -22.02
C GLN A 259 -5.23 -5.46 -22.88
N TRP A 260 -4.25 -4.54 -22.85
CA TRP A 260 -4.28 -3.34 -23.70
C TRP A 260 -4.27 -3.65 -25.19
N ARG A 261 -3.48 -4.66 -25.59
CA ARG A 261 -3.46 -5.16 -26.97
C ARG A 261 -4.81 -5.73 -27.39
N ARG A 262 -5.49 -6.46 -26.49
CA ARG A 262 -6.81 -7.07 -26.76
C ARG A 262 -7.98 -6.09 -26.80
N ASP A 263 -8.04 -5.11 -25.89
CA ASP A 263 -9.12 -4.11 -25.86
C ASP A 263 -9.07 -3.16 -27.07
N GLY A 264 -7.88 -2.96 -27.67
CA GLY A 264 -7.67 -2.09 -28.83
C GLY A 264 -7.74 -0.60 -28.50
N ARG A 265 -8.68 -0.17 -27.65
CA ARG A 265 -8.83 1.21 -27.16
C ARG A 265 -7.70 1.66 -26.24
N ALA A 266 -7.11 0.74 -25.47
CA ALA A 266 -5.98 1.03 -24.59
C ALA A 266 -4.61 0.70 -25.22
N SER A 267 -4.57 0.24 -26.47
CA SER A 267 -3.34 -0.22 -27.14
C SER A 267 -2.25 0.86 -27.25
N TRP A 268 -2.63 2.13 -27.26
CA TRP A 268 -1.71 3.27 -27.29
C TRP A 268 -0.82 3.38 -26.03
N LYS A 269 -1.17 2.72 -24.92
CA LYS A 269 -0.32 2.65 -23.71
C LYS A 269 0.91 1.75 -23.88
N VAL A 270 0.81 0.75 -24.76
CA VAL A 270 1.89 -0.22 -25.02
C VAL A 270 3.19 0.46 -25.45
N PRO A 271 3.22 1.33 -26.49
CA PRO A 271 4.45 1.98 -26.91
C PRO A 271 5.03 2.94 -25.87
N LEU A 272 4.23 3.47 -24.93
CA LEU A 272 4.74 4.28 -23.83
C LEU A 272 5.59 3.42 -22.88
N PHE A 273 5.04 2.29 -22.43
CA PHE A 273 5.76 1.40 -21.54
C PHE A 273 7.00 0.78 -22.20
N GLU A 274 6.87 0.28 -23.44
CA GLU A 274 8.00 -0.30 -24.19
C GLU A 274 9.13 0.71 -24.47
N ARG A 275 8.82 2.02 -24.49
CA ARG A 275 9.84 3.07 -24.59
C ARG A 275 10.64 3.21 -23.28
N MET A 276 9.94 3.20 -22.15
CA MET A 276 10.60 3.22 -20.82
C MET A 276 11.51 2.00 -20.64
N GLU A 277 11.08 0.82 -21.11
CA GLU A 277 11.92 -0.39 -21.09
C GLU A 277 13.17 -0.26 -21.96
N ARG A 278 13.02 0.27 -23.19
CA ARG A 278 14.17 0.51 -24.08
C ARG A 278 15.15 1.56 -23.55
N ALA A 279 14.67 2.53 -22.77
CA ALA A 279 15.51 3.50 -22.08
C ALA A 279 16.31 2.88 -20.91
N GLY A 280 16.04 1.62 -20.52
CA GLY A 280 16.77 0.91 -19.47
C GLY A 280 16.43 1.40 -18.05
N VAL A 281 15.33 2.14 -17.89
CA VAL A 281 14.88 2.72 -16.61
C VAL A 281 13.79 1.89 -15.92
N VAL A 282 13.42 0.74 -16.48
CA VAL A 282 12.41 -0.17 -15.94
C VAL A 282 13.05 -1.53 -15.66
N GLN A 283 12.82 -2.08 -14.46
CA GLN A 283 13.04 -3.49 -14.17
C GLN A 283 11.72 -4.22 -13.92
N ARG A 284 11.67 -5.46 -14.38
CA ARG A 284 10.56 -6.39 -14.12
C ARG A 284 11.02 -7.43 -13.12
N LYS A 285 10.41 -7.45 -11.93
CA LYS A 285 10.61 -8.56 -10.99
C LYS A 285 10.14 -9.87 -11.65
N PRO A 286 10.99 -10.91 -11.73
CA PRO A 286 10.60 -12.21 -12.25
C PRO A 286 9.88 -13.01 -11.16
N SER A 287 8.62 -12.69 -10.88
CA SER A 287 7.80 -13.41 -9.91
C SER A 287 7.12 -14.64 -10.50
N SER A 288 6.57 -15.47 -9.62
CA SER A 288 5.75 -16.62 -9.98
C SER A 288 4.53 -16.16 -10.79
N PRO A 289 4.26 -16.79 -11.95
CA PRO A 289 3.10 -16.43 -12.77
C PRO A 289 1.79 -16.49 -11.99
N PHE A 290 0.89 -15.56 -12.29
CA PHE A 290 -0.42 -15.48 -11.68
C PHE A 290 -1.20 -16.80 -11.87
N GLY A 291 -1.50 -17.48 -10.76
CA GLY A 291 -2.28 -18.74 -10.75
C GLY A 291 -1.43 -20.01 -10.78
N ALA A 292 -0.12 -19.89 -10.87
CA ALA A 292 0.78 -21.02 -10.65
C ALA A 292 0.71 -21.48 -9.19
N ALA A 293 0.78 -22.79 -8.94
CA ALA A 293 0.99 -23.29 -7.59
C ALA A 293 2.38 -22.86 -7.09
N GLY A 294 2.48 -22.27 -5.90
CA GLY A 294 3.75 -21.81 -5.35
C GLY A 294 3.63 -20.60 -4.43
N VAL A 295 4.78 -19.97 -4.16
CA VAL A 295 4.91 -18.78 -3.31
C VAL A 295 4.33 -17.56 -4.03
N ARG A 296 3.56 -16.74 -3.31
CA ARG A 296 3.10 -15.44 -3.82
C ARG A 296 4.21 -14.39 -3.66
N ASP A 297 5.12 -14.32 -4.62
CA ASP A 297 6.31 -13.47 -4.56
C ASP A 297 6.26 -12.28 -5.54
N TYR A 298 5.08 -11.76 -5.90
CA TYR A 298 5.00 -10.60 -6.80
C TYR A 298 5.59 -9.32 -6.17
N MET A 299 5.92 -8.32 -7.00
CA MET A 299 6.29 -6.99 -6.50
C MET A 299 5.07 -6.38 -5.83
N HIS A 300 5.15 -6.09 -4.53
CA HIS A 300 4.00 -5.55 -3.77
C HIS A 300 4.23 -4.15 -3.20
N ALA A 301 5.46 -3.65 -3.23
CA ALA A 301 5.79 -2.32 -2.79
C ALA A 301 5.06 -1.29 -3.65
N LYS A 302 4.45 -0.31 -2.98
CA LYS A 302 3.69 0.78 -3.58
C LYS A 302 4.27 2.07 -3.04
N VAL A 303 5.30 2.55 -3.73
CA VAL A 303 6.01 3.76 -3.34
C VAL A 303 6.43 4.52 -4.58
N LEU A 304 6.20 5.84 -4.55
CA LEU A 304 6.74 6.79 -5.50
C LEU A 304 7.58 7.80 -4.75
N VAL A 305 8.79 8.06 -5.22
CA VAL A 305 9.62 9.20 -4.80
C VAL A 305 9.84 10.11 -6.00
N ALA A 306 9.56 11.40 -5.83
CA ALA A 306 9.86 12.45 -6.79
C ALA A 306 10.56 13.58 -6.03
N ASP A 307 11.88 13.67 -6.22
CA ASP A 307 12.77 14.53 -5.42
C ASP A 307 12.60 14.34 -3.90
N ASP A 308 11.94 15.29 -3.23
CA ASP A 308 11.66 15.31 -1.79
C ASP A 308 10.25 14.82 -1.43
N PHE A 309 9.43 14.49 -2.43
CA PHE A 309 8.09 13.93 -2.22
C PHE A 309 8.16 12.41 -2.20
N THR A 310 7.48 11.81 -1.23
CA THR A 310 7.19 10.38 -1.17
C THR A 310 5.68 10.17 -1.13
N LEU A 311 5.16 9.28 -1.96
CA LEU A 311 3.78 8.81 -1.91
C LEU A 311 3.79 7.29 -1.71
N LEU A 312 3.17 6.82 -0.63
CA LEU A 312 3.10 5.40 -0.29
C LEU A 312 1.77 5.06 0.39
N GLY A 313 1.43 3.79 0.44
CA GLY A 313 0.20 3.31 1.07
C GLY A 313 -0.27 2.02 0.42
N SER A 314 -1.58 1.81 0.37
CA SER A 314 -2.16 0.65 -0.31
C SER A 314 -2.42 0.87 -1.80
N TYR A 315 -2.21 2.10 -2.30
CA TYR A 315 -2.59 2.50 -3.64
C TYR A 315 -1.71 1.94 -4.76
N ASN A 316 -2.30 1.23 -5.71
CA ASN A 316 -1.58 0.78 -6.91
C ASN A 316 -1.51 1.90 -7.94
N CYS A 317 -0.43 2.03 -8.72
CA CYS A 317 -0.37 2.94 -9.88
C CYS A 317 -1.27 2.46 -11.06
N SER A 318 -2.47 1.97 -10.78
CA SER A 318 -3.41 1.35 -11.71
C SER A 318 -4.71 2.13 -11.85
N HIS A 319 -5.50 1.78 -12.87
CA HIS A 319 -6.86 2.32 -12.99
C HIS A 319 -7.79 1.79 -11.88
N SER A 320 -7.63 0.53 -11.47
CA SER A 320 -8.44 -0.06 -10.38
C SER A 320 -8.19 0.61 -9.03
N GLY A 321 -7.00 1.16 -8.79
CA GLY A 321 -6.72 1.92 -7.57
C GLY A 321 -7.60 3.17 -7.43
N GLU A 322 -8.09 3.74 -8.54
CA GLU A 322 -8.99 4.89 -8.49
C GLU A 322 -10.39 4.55 -7.95
N SER A 323 -10.79 3.27 -8.00
CA SER A 323 -12.13 2.81 -7.62
C SER A 323 -12.14 1.97 -6.35
N ASN A 324 -11.06 1.26 -6.04
CA ASN A 324 -10.91 0.53 -4.79
C ASN A 324 -10.87 1.49 -3.59
N ALA A 325 -11.24 0.99 -2.40
CA ALA A 325 -10.91 1.68 -1.16
C ALA A 325 -9.40 1.55 -0.90
N GLU A 326 -8.63 2.58 -1.21
CA GLU A 326 -7.17 2.63 -1.07
C GLU A 326 -6.73 3.91 -0.38
N ASN A 327 -5.57 3.88 0.26
CA ASN A 327 -4.99 5.06 0.91
C ASN A 327 -3.62 5.39 0.33
N VAL A 328 -3.31 6.69 0.36
CA VAL A 328 -1.98 7.25 0.08
C VAL A 328 -1.66 8.25 1.19
N VAL A 329 -0.45 8.17 1.71
CA VAL A 329 0.16 9.24 2.49
C VAL A 329 1.17 9.93 1.58
N GLU A 330 0.97 11.22 1.33
CA GLU A 330 1.96 12.07 0.70
C GLU A 330 2.81 12.72 1.78
N LEU A 331 4.12 12.54 1.71
CA LEU A 331 5.10 13.12 2.61
C LEU A 331 6.09 13.97 1.83
N ARG A 332 6.43 15.16 2.31
CA ARG A 332 7.51 16.00 1.79
C ARG A 332 8.61 16.15 2.82
N SER A 333 9.74 15.50 2.57
CA SER A 333 10.97 15.60 3.36
C SER A 333 12.13 14.94 2.61
N ALA A 334 13.24 15.66 2.47
CA ALA A 334 14.45 15.15 1.82
C ALA A 334 14.99 13.89 2.52
N ALA A 335 14.96 13.86 3.86
CA ALA A 335 15.44 12.71 4.64
C ALA A 335 14.56 11.48 4.45
N PHE A 336 13.24 11.66 4.46
CA PHE A 336 12.28 10.58 4.24
C PHE A 336 12.36 10.05 2.80
N ALA A 337 12.37 10.96 1.82
CA ALA A 337 12.51 10.64 0.40
C ALA A 337 13.82 9.93 0.08
N ALA A 338 14.93 10.30 0.74
CA ALA A 338 16.21 9.63 0.56
C ALA A 338 16.15 8.15 0.99
N GLN A 339 15.56 7.82 2.14
CA GLN A 339 15.45 6.43 2.59
C GLN A 339 14.57 5.60 1.64
N CYS A 340 13.42 6.14 1.22
CA CYS A 340 12.56 5.46 0.24
C CYS A 340 13.23 5.31 -1.14
N ALA A 341 14.01 6.30 -1.58
CA ALA A 341 14.74 6.23 -2.83
C ALA A 341 15.82 5.14 -2.79
N THR A 342 16.56 5.03 -1.68
CA THR A 342 17.55 3.96 -1.48
C THR A 342 16.89 2.59 -1.57
N PHE A 343 15.74 2.40 -0.91
CA PHE A 343 14.97 1.15 -1.04
C PHE A 343 14.64 0.82 -2.49
N VAL A 344 14.10 1.77 -3.26
CA VAL A 344 13.78 1.53 -4.68
C VAL A 344 15.04 1.27 -5.50
N ASP A 345 16.15 1.95 -5.22
CA ASP A 345 17.44 1.74 -5.88
C ASP A 345 18.00 0.33 -5.65
N ASP A 346 17.88 -0.18 -4.43
CA ASP A 346 18.29 -1.54 -4.07
C ASP A 346 17.41 -2.58 -4.77
N VAL A 347 16.09 -2.38 -4.77
CA VAL A 347 15.14 -3.25 -5.50
C VAL A 347 15.43 -3.22 -7.00
N PHE A 348 15.65 -2.04 -7.58
CA PHE A 348 15.98 -1.90 -8.99
C PHE A 348 17.27 -2.63 -9.34
N SER A 349 18.31 -2.48 -8.51
CA SER A 349 19.61 -3.13 -8.72
C SER A 349 19.51 -4.65 -8.62
N ARG A 350 18.62 -5.18 -7.76
CA ARG A 350 18.39 -6.62 -7.59
C ARG A 350 17.82 -7.29 -8.84
N TYR A 351 17.08 -6.56 -9.68
CA TYR A 351 16.39 -7.11 -10.86
C TYR A 351 16.95 -6.65 -12.20
N ARG A 352 18.13 -6.03 -12.18
CA ARG A 352 18.82 -5.52 -13.38
C ARG A 352 19.43 -6.61 -14.25
#